data_AF-A0A180G2Q7-F1
#
_entry.id   AF-A0A180G2Q7-F1
#
_cell.length_a   1.000
_cell.length_b   1.000
_cell.length_c   1.000
_cell.angle_alpha   90.00
_cell.angle_beta   90.00
_cell.angle_gamma   90.00
#
_symmetry.space_group_name_H-M   'P 1'
#
loop_
_entity.id
_entity.type
_entity.pdbx_description
1 polymer ?
#
loop_
_entity_poly.entity_id
_entity_poly.type
_entity_poly.pdbx_seq_one_letter_code
_entity_poly.pdbx_strand_id
1 'polypeptide(L)'
;MAHGVPKTFDITKSSNLATLASENNFQASNLARVRWMGSNEPSGKKAGSIVMAFVNKDLALRIKQSGIFLKYDYHRTEHFKPRPPQCFKCLKMGHFGKWCREPAQCAKCGSNHSTNKCPEGIGGVKSCVLCKDGLKNKTEGIKDVDHTPFNPACPFKKAWLEKKRFPPQ
;
A
#
# COMPACT_ATOMS: atom_id res chain seq x y z
N MET A 1 -4.28 5.70 10.24
CA MET A 1 -5.35 5.17 9.36
C MET A 1 -6.56 4.95 10.24
N ALA A 2 -7.77 5.32 9.80
CA ALA A 2 -9.01 5.00 10.49
C ALA A 2 -9.83 4.03 9.63
N HIS A 3 -10.50 3.06 10.25
CA HIS A 3 -11.30 2.05 9.57
C HIS A 3 -12.80 2.23 9.80
N GLY A 4 -13.62 1.68 8.91
CA GLY A 4 -15.09 1.75 9.03
C GLY A 4 -15.66 3.13 8.74
N VAL A 5 -14.89 4.04 8.14
CA VAL A 5 -15.35 5.40 7.85
C VAL A 5 -16.40 5.35 6.72
N PRO A 6 -17.60 5.93 6.91
CA PRO A 6 -18.65 5.93 5.89
C PRO A 6 -18.18 6.55 4.57
N LYS A 7 -18.48 5.91 3.44
CA LYS A 7 -18.14 6.45 2.10
C LYS A 7 -18.89 7.73 1.75
N THR A 8 -19.95 8.04 2.50
CA THR A 8 -20.69 9.31 2.46
C THR A 8 -19.89 10.47 3.07
N PHE A 9 -18.80 10.20 3.80
CA PHE A 9 -17.89 11.23 4.31
C PHE A 9 -16.98 11.74 3.17
N ASP A 10 -17.29 12.95 2.70
CA ASP A 10 -16.52 13.58 1.64
C ASP A 10 -15.27 14.27 2.20
N ILE A 11 -14.11 13.64 1.97
CA ILE A 11 -12.79 14.12 2.42
C ILE A 11 -12.27 15.32 1.61
N THR A 12 -12.93 15.69 0.50
CA THR A 12 -12.53 16.84 -0.33
C THR A 12 -13.12 18.15 0.18
N LYS A 13 -14.18 18.09 1.01
CA LYS A 13 -14.81 19.24 1.64
C LYS A 13 -14.06 19.65 2.90
N SER A 14 -13.54 20.87 2.93
CA SER A 14 -12.84 21.44 4.09
C SER A 14 -13.73 21.49 5.33
N SER A 15 -15.02 21.78 5.19
CA SER A 15 -15.99 21.79 6.29
C SER A 15 -16.09 20.42 6.98
N ASN A 16 -16.14 19.33 6.22
CA ASN A 16 -16.16 17.97 6.77
C ASN A 16 -14.88 17.65 7.56
N LEU A 17 -13.72 18.09 7.07
CA LEU A 17 -12.44 17.92 7.77
C LEU A 17 -12.36 18.78 9.04
N ALA A 18 -12.95 19.98 9.03
CA ALA A 18 -13.05 20.84 10.20
C ALA A 18 -13.96 20.22 11.28
N THR A 19 -15.11 19.66 10.89
CA THR A 19 -15.98 18.92 11.82
C THR A 19 -15.26 17.72 12.43
N LEU A 20 -14.62 16.89 11.60
CA LEU A 20 -13.81 15.77 12.07
C LEU A 20 -12.74 16.24 13.08
N ALA A 21 -12.04 17.34 12.79
CA ALA A 21 -11.01 17.86 13.67
C ALA A 21 -11.59 18.34 15.01
N SER A 22 -12.70 19.08 14.97
CA SER A 22 -13.40 19.59 16.14
C SER A 22 -13.91 18.45 17.05
N GLU A 23 -14.51 17.41 16.48
CA GLU A 23 -15.00 16.24 17.23
C GLU A 23 -13.86 15.45 17.92
N ASN A 24 -12.62 15.65 17.51
CA ASN A 24 -11.44 14.94 17.99
C ASN A 24 -10.43 15.83 18.72
N ASN A 25 -10.84 17.04 19.10
CA ASN A 25 -10.02 18.01 19.85
C ASN A 25 -8.68 18.34 19.16
N PHE A 26 -8.70 18.57 17.85
CA PHE A 26 -7.57 19.12 17.10
C PHE A 26 -8.03 20.10 16.02
N GLN A 27 -7.09 20.83 15.40
CA GLN A 27 -7.43 21.79 14.33
C GLN A 27 -7.24 21.14 12.95
N ALA A 28 -8.07 21.50 11.97
CA ALA A 28 -7.94 20.99 10.60
C ALA A 28 -6.54 21.26 9.99
N SER A 29 -5.88 22.35 10.39
CA SER A 29 -4.49 22.68 10.02
C SER A 29 -3.47 21.64 10.47
N ASN A 30 -3.80 20.79 11.46
CA ASN A 30 -2.94 19.70 11.87
C ASN A 30 -2.95 18.52 10.89
N LEU A 31 -3.92 18.45 9.98
CA LEU A 31 -4.00 17.44 8.93
C LEU A 31 -3.17 17.90 7.72
N ALA A 32 -1.97 17.33 7.56
CA ALA A 32 -1.13 17.56 6.40
C ALA A 32 -1.74 16.99 5.11
N ARG A 33 -2.42 15.83 5.22
CA ARG A 33 -3.10 15.18 4.09
C ARG A 33 -4.12 14.17 4.56
N VAL A 34 -5.26 14.09 3.86
CA VAL A 34 -6.25 13.02 4.04
C VAL A 34 -6.49 12.33 2.70
N ARG A 35 -6.57 10.99 2.71
CA ARG A 35 -6.89 10.21 1.50
C ARG A 35 -7.62 8.92 1.83
N TRP A 36 -8.48 8.48 0.93
CA TRP A 36 -9.05 7.14 0.97
C TRP A 36 -7.99 6.07 0.68
N MET A 37 -8.17 4.90 1.29
CA MET A 37 -7.47 3.66 0.95
C MET A 37 -8.36 2.80 0.06
N GLY A 38 -7.81 2.33 -1.05
CA GLY A 38 -8.55 1.60 -2.08
C GLY A 38 -8.92 2.49 -3.28
N SER A 39 -9.68 1.91 -4.22
CA SER A 39 -10.12 2.63 -5.42
C SER A 39 -11.13 3.73 -5.07
N ASN A 40 -11.07 4.83 -5.84
CA ASN A 40 -12.10 5.88 -5.84
C ASN A 40 -13.28 5.53 -6.77
N GLU A 41 -13.21 4.41 -7.49
CA GLU A 41 -14.30 3.92 -8.32
C GLU A 41 -15.58 3.68 -7.49
N PRO A 42 -16.76 3.89 -8.07
CA PRO A 42 -18.03 3.54 -7.44
C PRO A 42 -17.98 2.09 -6.99
N SER A 43 -18.14 1.89 -5.67
CA SER A 43 -18.20 0.55 -5.08
C SER A 43 -19.44 0.48 -4.22
N GLY A 44 -20.13 -0.66 -4.19
CA GLY A 44 -21.25 -0.90 -3.27
C GLY A 44 -20.87 -0.93 -1.79
N LYS A 45 -19.62 -0.62 -1.43
CA LYS A 45 -19.15 -0.59 -0.04
C LYS A 45 -19.69 0.65 0.66
N LYS A 46 -20.37 0.43 1.79
CA LYS A 46 -20.89 1.50 2.66
C LYS A 46 -19.80 2.23 3.45
N ALA A 47 -18.67 1.56 3.70
CA ALA A 47 -17.56 2.09 4.49
C ALA A 47 -16.20 1.76 3.86
N GLY A 48 -15.16 2.50 4.28
CA GLY A 48 -13.78 2.29 3.86
C GLY A 48 -12.78 2.66 4.94
N SER A 49 -11.54 2.90 4.54
CA SER A 49 -10.49 3.39 5.43
C SER A 49 -9.86 4.66 4.90
N ILE A 50 -9.60 5.62 5.77
CA ILE A 50 -8.89 6.85 5.44
C ILE A 50 -7.50 6.85 6.07
N VAL A 51 -6.53 7.42 5.38
CA VAL A 51 -5.21 7.74 5.93
C VAL A 51 -5.16 9.23 6.13
N MET A 52 -5.01 9.62 7.40
CA MET A 52 -4.72 10.98 7.84
C MET A 52 -3.23 11.06 8.15
N ALA A 53 -2.55 11.99 7.50
CA ALA A 53 -1.20 12.40 7.85
C ALA A 53 -1.27 13.67 8.68
N PHE A 54 -0.57 13.69 9.81
CA PHE A 54 -0.54 14.84 10.72
C PHE A 54 0.81 15.55 10.62
N VAL A 55 0.79 16.87 10.84
CA VAL A 55 2.02 17.67 10.96
C VAL A 55 2.77 17.39 12.27
N ASN A 56 2.05 17.02 13.33
CA ASN A 56 2.59 16.76 14.66
C ASN A 56 2.54 15.25 14.97
N LYS A 57 3.69 14.69 15.37
CA LYS A 57 3.86 13.26 15.69
C LYS A 57 3.10 12.82 16.94
N ASP A 58 3.09 13.65 17.99
CA ASP A 58 2.40 13.34 19.26
C ASP A 58 0.88 13.31 19.07
N LEU A 59 0.35 14.21 18.25
CA LEU A 59 -1.05 14.16 17.83
C LEU A 59 -1.36 12.88 17.06
N ALA A 60 -0.53 12.47 16.11
CA ALA A 60 -0.73 11.20 15.39
C ALA A 60 -0.69 10.00 16.34
N LEU A 61 0.20 10.01 17.34
CA LEU A 61 0.32 8.94 18.34
C LEU A 61 -0.90 8.89 19.26
N ARG A 62 -1.37 10.05 19.73
CA ARG A 62 -2.60 10.14 20.53
C ARG A 62 -3.80 9.62 19.75
N ILE A 63 -4.00 10.08 18.52
CA ILE A 63 -5.09 9.63 17.63
C ILE A 63 -4.99 8.12 17.36
N LYS A 64 -3.78 7.56 17.22
CA LYS A 64 -3.57 6.10 17.09
C LYS A 64 -4.04 5.34 18.34
N GLN A 65 -3.87 5.90 19.53
CA GLN A 65 -4.27 5.27 20.80
C GLN A 65 -5.75 5.47 21.09
N SER A 66 -6.27 6.68 20.89
CA SER A 66 -7.64 7.04 21.21
C SER A 66 -8.64 6.58 20.16
N GLY A 67 -8.26 6.49 18.88
CA GLY A 67 -9.20 6.43 17.76
C GLY A 67 -9.65 7.83 17.32
N ILE A 68 -10.63 7.87 16.42
CA ILE A 68 -11.34 9.10 16.06
C ILE A 68 -12.86 8.93 16.18
N PHE A 69 -13.56 10.03 16.41
CA PHE A 69 -15.00 10.15 16.28
C PHE A 69 -15.37 10.84 14.97
N LEU A 70 -16.44 10.41 14.33
CA LEU A 70 -17.03 11.08 13.18
C LEU A 70 -18.55 11.01 13.28
N LYS A 71 -19.22 12.15 13.45
CA LYS A 71 -20.68 12.21 13.66
C LYS A 71 -21.15 11.23 14.73
N TYR A 72 -20.48 11.25 15.89
CA TYR A 72 -20.71 10.36 17.05
C TYR A 72 -20.29 8.89 16.87
N ASP A 73 -19.90 8.47 15.67
CA ASP A 73 -19.39 7.11 15.45
C ASP A 73 -17.90 7.00 15.79
N TYR A 74 -17.55 5.95 16.54
CA TYR A 74 -16.16 5.63 16.85
C TYR A 74 -15.49 4.84 15.73
N HIS A 75 -14.31 5.30 15.31
CA HIS A 75 -13.46 4.60 14.37
C HIS A 75 -12.10 4.29 14.96
N ARG A 76 -11.81 2.99 15.08
CA ARG A 76 -10.48 2.50 15.46
C ARG A 76 -9.44 2.97 14.45
N THR A 77 -8.31 3.41 15.00
CA THR A 77 -7.16 3.85 14.22
C THR A 77 -5.96 2.92 14.39
N GLU A 78 -5.08 2.94 13.39
CA GLU A 78 -3.79 2.27 13.44
C GLU A 78 -2.71 3.07 12.71
N HIS A 79 -1.45 2.71 12.97
CA HIS A 79 -0.33 3.28 12.25
C HIS A 79 -0.34 2.81 10.79
N PHE A 80 -0.40 3.74 9.84
CA PHE A 80 -0.37 3.38 8.43
C PHE A 80 1.03 2.91 8.03
N LYS A 81 1.17 1.63 7.70
CA LYS A 81 2.42 1.06 7.16
C LYS A 81 2.29 0.95 5.63
N PRO A 82 2.80 1.92 4.85
CA PRO A 82 2.78 1.79 3.39
C PRO A 82 3.55 0.52 3.02
N ARG A 83 2.89 -0.39 2.29
CA ARG A 83 3.59 -1.52 1.70
C ARG A 83 4.54 -0.97 0.63
N PRO A 84 5.79 -1.46 0.57
CA PRO A 84 6.69 -1.13 -0.52
C PRO A 84 5.97 -1.35 -1.86
N PRO A 85 6.01 -0.39 -2.78
CA PRO A 85 5.35 -0.52 -4.07
C PRO A 85 6.02 -1.67 -4.81
N GLN A 86 5.26 -2.76 -5.00
CA GLN A 86 5.63 -3.87 -5.86
C GLN A 86 4.52 -4.05 -6.89
N CYS A 87 4.91 -4.05 -8.15
CA CYS A 87 3.98 -4.08 -9.25
C CYS A 87 3.49 -5.51 -9.52
N PHE A 88 2.19 -5.77 -9.43
CA PHE A 88 1.63 -7.08 -9.77
C PHE A 88 1.60 -7.36 -11.29
N LYS A 89 1.85 -6.35 -12.13
CA LYS A 89 1.91 -6.49 -13.59
C LYS A 89 3.29 -6.96 -14.05
N CYS A 90 4.36 -6.29 -13.63
CA CYS A 90 5.73 -6.61 -14.06
C CYS A 90 6.63 -7.17 -12.95
N LEU A 91 6.08 -7.42 -11.76
CA LEU A 91 6.74 -8.01 -10.58
C LEU A 91 7.81 -7.14 -9.90
N LYS A 92 8.33 -6.12 -10.61
CA LYS A 92 9.39 -5.21 -10.14
C LYS A 92 8.93 -4.29 -9.00
N MET A 93 9.91 -3.85 -8.21
CA MET A 93 9.74 -2.87 -7.12
C MET A 93 9.67 -1.43 -7.66
N GLY A 94 9.16 -0.52 -6.84
CA GLY A 94 9.26 0.93 -7.06
C GLY A 94 8.00 1.60 -7.61
N HIS A 95 7.02 0.84 -8.09
CA HIS A 95 5.76 1.40 -8.61
C HIS A 95 4.59 0.43 -8.41
N PHE A 96 3.36 0.95 -8.55
CA PHE A 96 2.14 0.15 -8.52
C PHE A 96 1.67 -0.15 -9.94
N GLY A 97 0.88 -1.22 -10.11
CA GLY A 97 0.38 -1.65 -11.42
C GLY A 97 -0.37 -0.56 -12.20
N LYS A 98 -1.09 0.34 -11.50
CA LYS A 98 -1.78 1.50 -12.11
C LYS A 98 -0.84 2.42 -12.89
N TRP A 99 0.43 2.52 -12.49
CA TRP A 99 1.44 3.39 -13.11
C TRP A 99 2.51 2.59 -13.88
N CYS A 100 2.28 1.30 -14.10
CA CYS A 100 3.23 0.42 -14.77
C CYS A 100 3.15 0.54 -16.29
N ARG A 101 4.27 0.93 -16.92
CA ARG A 101 4.44 1.01 -18.37
C ARG A 101 5.08 -0.24 -18.97
N GLU A 102 5.62 -1.12 -18.13
CA GLU A 102 6.25 -2.38 -18.55
C GLU A 102 5.21 -3.38 -19.08
N PRO A 103 5.60 -4.33 -19.95
CA PRO A 103 4.75 -5.46 -20.30
C PRO A 103 4.38 -6.29 -19.05
N ALA A 104 3.25 -7.00 -19.14
CA ALA A 104 2.86 -7.92 -18.08
C ALA A 104 3.81 -9.11 -18.07
N GLN A 105 4.25 -9.54 -16.89
CA GLN A 105 5.10 -10.70 -16.69
C GLN A 105 4.41 -11.64 -15.70
N CYS A 106 4.16 -12.87 -16.13
CA CYS A 106 3.50 -13.86 -15.30
C CYS A 106 4.42 -14.32 -14.16
N ALA A 107 3.97 -14.22 -12.91
CA ALA A 107 4.76 -14.65 -11.76
C ALA A 107 5.01 -16.17 -11.74
N LYS A 108 4.20 -16.95 -12.47
CA LYS A 108 4.27 -18.41 -12.48
C LYS A 108 5.25 -18.92 -13.54
N CYS A 109 5.02 -18.59 -14.81
CA CYS A 109 5.82 -19.09 -15.93
C CYS A 109 6.80 -18.07 -16.53
N GLY A 110 6.69 -16.78 -16.17
CA GLY A 110 7.56 -15.71 -16.67
C GLY A 110 7.20 -15.12 -18.03
N SER A 111 6.20 -15.67 -18.72
CA SER A 111 5.77 -15.19 -20.05
C SER A 111 4.95 -13.90 -20.00
N ASN A 112 4.74 -13.30 -21.18
CA ASN A 112 4.09 -11.98 -21.35
C ASN A 112 2.56 -12.00 -21.17
N HIS A 113 2.08 -12.26 -19.95
CA HIS A 113 0.67 -12.14 -19.59
C HIS A 113 0.49 -11.90 -18.09
N SER A 114 -0.69 -11.45 -17.68
CA SER A 114 -1.04 -11.34 -16.26
C SER A 114 -1.17 -12.73 -15.62
N THR A 115 -0.62 -12.92 -14.42
CA THR A 115 -0.60 -14.22 -13.71
C THR A 115 -1.97 -14.88 -13.58
N ASN A 116 -3.05 -14.11 -13.48
CA ASN A 116 -4.43 -14.61 -13.41
C ASN A 116 -4.95 -15.22 -14.73
N LYS A 117 -4.27 -14.98 -15.86
CA LYS A 117 -4.58 -15.54 -17.18
C LYS A 117 -3.55 -16.59 -17.61
N CYS A 118 -2.85 -17.20 -16.66
CA CYS A 118 -1.82 -18.18 -16.97
C CYS A 118 -2.45 -19.49 -17.48
N PRO A 119 -2.01 -20.01 -18.65
CA PRO A 119 -2.58 -21.24 -19.24
C PRO A 119 -2.30 -22.49 -18.39
N GLU A 120 -1.27 -22.46 -17.55
CA GLU A 120 -0.94 -23.54 -16.60
C GLU A 120 -1.92 -23.64 -15.42
N GLY A 121 -3.00 -22.84 -15.40
CA GLY A 121 -4.05 -22.87 -14.39
C GLY A 121 -3.69 -22.23 -13.04
N ILE A 122 -4.60 -22.36 -12.08
CA ILE A 122 -4.53 -21.76 -10.73
C ILE A 122 -3.65 -22.64 -9.84
N GLY A 123 -2.33 -22.45 -9.94
CA GLY A 123 -1.34 -23.13 -9.09
C GLY A 123 -0.45 -22.11 -8.38
N GLY A 124 0.13 -22.50 -7.23
CA GLY A 124 1.01 -21.63 -6.46
C GLY A 124 2.29 -21.25 -7.22
N VAL A 125 2.68 -19.97 -7.13
CA VAL A 125 4.00 -19.51 -7.59
C VAL A 125 5.05 -20.10 -6.66
N LYS A 126 5.96 -20.94 -7.19
CA LYS A 126 7.02 -21.59 -6.39
C LYS A 126 8.40 -20.96 -6.55
N SER A 127 8.60 -20.17 -7.59
CA SER A 127 9.91 -19.61 -7.92
C SER A 127 9.83 -18.15 -8.36
N CYS A 128 10.95 -17.44 -8.25
CA CYS A 128 11.02 -16.01 -8.51
C CYS A 128 11.53 -15.78 -9.93
N VAL A 129 10.65 -15.35 -10.82
CA VAL A 129 11.01 -15.03 -12.21
C VAL A 129 12.10 -13.95 -12.27
N LEU A 130 12.03 -12.92 -11.41
CA LEU A 130 13.05 -11.88 -11.35
C LEU A 130 14.43 -12.44 -10.95
N CYS A 131 14.49 -13.34 -9.96
CA CYS A 131 15.74 -13.95 -9.54
C CYS A 131 16.27 -14.96 -10.56
N LYS A 132 15.39 -15.67 -11.28
CA LYS A 132 15.78 -16.49 -12.44
C LYS A 132 16.43 -15.66 -13.53
N ASP A 133 15.82 -14.52 -13.88
CA ASP A 133 16.37 -13.61 -14.89
C ASP A 133 17.69 -12.98 -14.41
N GLY A 134 17.76 -12.58 -13.13
CA GLY A 134 18.99 -12.05 -12.55
C GLY A 134 20.13 -13.08 -12.49
N LEU A 135 19.84 -14.36 -12.24
CA LEU A 135 20.84 -15.42 -12.27
C LEU A 135 21.41 -15.62 -13.69
N LYS A 136 20.55 -15.62 -14.72
CA LYS A 136 20.98 -15.65 -16.14
C LYS A 136 21.87 -14.45 -16.48
N ASN A 137 21.54 -13.29 -15.93
CA ASN A 137 22.28 -12.03 -16.14
C ASN A 137 23.45 -11.83 -15.16
N LYS A 138 23.83 -12.85 -14.37
CA LYS A 138 24.93 -12.79 -13.39
C LYS A 138 24.84 -11.60 -12.42
N THR A 139 23.62 -11.26 -12.01
CA THR A 139 23.39 -10.18 -11.03
C THR A 139 23.91 -10.62 -9.65
N GLU A 140 24.75 -9.78 -9.04
CA GLU A 140 25.31 -10.05 -7.71
C GLU A 140 24.23 -10.17 -6.63
N GLY A 141 24.46 -11.05 -5.65
CA GLY A 141 23.59 -11.21 -4.48
C GLY A 141 22.39 -12.14 -4.66
N ILE A 142 22.21 -12.75 -5.85
CA ILE A 142 21.18 -13.77 -6.08
C ILE A 142 21.78 -15.16 -5.80
N LYS A 143 21.32 -15.79 -4.72
CA LYS A 143 21.77 -17.13 -4.28
C LYS A 143 20.73 -18.22 -4.46
N ASP A 144 19.46 -17.84 -4.50
CA ASP A 144 18.31 -18.73 -4.54
C ASP A 144 17.18 -18.11 -5.38
N VAL A 145 16.37 -18.95 -5.99
CA VAL A 145 15.18 -18.58 -6.77
C VAL A 145 13.90 -19.24 -6.25
N ASP A 146 13.96 -20.12 -5.24
CA ASP A 146 12.84 -20.94 -4.72
C ASP A 146 11.98 -20.16 -3.72
N HIS A 147 11.51 -19.00 -4.17
CA HIS A 147 10.58 -18.15 -3.45
C HIS A 147 9.70 -17.38 -4.44
N THR A 148 8.58 -16.83 -4.00
CA THR A 148 7.76 -16.00 -4.88
C THR A 148 8.42 -14.63 -5.09
N PRO A 149 8.17 -13.94 -6.22
CA PRO A 149 8.62 -12.56 -6.41
C PRO A 149 8.20 -11.61 -5.28
N PHE A 150 7.12 -11.93 -4.55
CA PHE A 150 6.58 -11.10 -3.48
C PHE A 150 7.19 -11.39 -2.10
N ASN A 151 8.00 -12.45 -1.97
CA ASN A 151 8.64 -12.83 -0.71
C ASN A 151 9.51 -11.67 -0.18
N PRO A 152 9.35 -11.24 1.09
CA PRO A 152 10.22 -10.23 1.72
C PRO A 152 11.71 -10.52 1.64
N ALA A 153 12.10 -11.80 1.56
CA ALA A 153 13.49 -12.23 1.47
C ALA A 153 14.13 -12.07 0.08
N CYS A 154 13.34 -11.78 -0.96
CA CYS A 154 13.82 -11.63 -2.34
C CYS A 154 14.94 -10.56 -2.42
N PRO A 155 16.10 -10.86 -3.04
CA PRO A 155 17.21 -9.92 -3.18
C PRO A 155 16.82 -8.57 -3.80
N PHE A 156 16.01 -8.57 -4.86
CA PHE A 156 15.53 -7.32 -5.48
C PHE A 156 14.69 -6.48 -4.53
N LYS A 157 13.92 -7.12 -3.64
CA LYS A 157 13.08 -6.46 -2.65
C LYS A 157 13.91 -5.91 -1.51
N LYS A 158 14.87 -6.69 -0.99
CA LYS A 158 15.83 -6.24 0.04
C LYS A 158 16.64 -5.05 -0.45
N ALA A 159 17.25 -5.16 -1.63
CA ALA A 159 18.05 -4.08 -2.22
C ALA A 159 17.23 -2.79 -2.41
N TRP A 160 15.96 -2.90 -2.83
CA TRP A 160 15.08 -1.73 -2.95
C TRP A 160 14.76 -1.09 -1.60
N LEU A 161 14.47 -1.91 -0.59
CA LEU A 161 14.16 -1.45 0.78
C LEU A 161 15.36 -0.75 1.43
N GLU A 162 16.56 -1.30 1.28
CA GLU A 162 17.80 -0.74 1.83
C GLU A 162 18.13 0.62 1.19
N LYS A 163 18.00 0.74 -0.15
CA LYS A 163 18.20 2.00 -0.88
C LYS A 163 17.17 3.08 -0.52
N LYS A 164 15.99 2.69 -0.02
CA LYS A 164 14.88 3.58 0.32
C LYS A 164 14.73 3.79 1.82
N ARG A 165 15.79 3.66 2.63
CA ARG A 165 15.78 4.10 4.04
C ARG A 165 15.20 5.52 4.11
N PHE A 166 13.91 5.61 4.41
CA PHE A 166 13.25 6.84 4.78
C PHE A 166 13.87 7.27 6.11
N PRO A 167 14.10 8.57 6.34
CA PRO A 167 14.59 9.03 7.62
C PRO A 167 13.75 8.43 8.75
N PRO A 168 14.38 8.01 9.86
CA PRO A 168 13.63 7.47 10.99
C PRO A 168 12.56 8.49 11.40
N GLN A 169 11.31 8.02 11.47
CA GLN A 169 10.14 8.83 11.81
C GLN A 169 10.12 9.18 13.30
#